data_AF-A0A6C0KNG0-F1
#
_entry.id   AF-A0A6C0KNG0-F1
#
_cell.length_a   1.000
_cell.length_b   1.000
_cell.length_c   1.000
_cell.angle_alpha   90.00
_cell.angle_beta   90.00
_cell.angle_gamma   90.00
#
_symmetry.space_group_name_H-M   'P 1'
#
loop_
_entity.id
_entity.type
_entity.pdbx_description
1 polymer ?
#
loop_
_entity_poly.entity_id
_entity_poly.type
_entity_poly.pdbx_seq_one_letter_code
_entity_poly.pdbx_strand_id
1 'polypeptide(L)'
;MTIQFVIIPSSQNFQKDAMIVKYKIESSIQVDSLIDNEFDKNIQARINKWKSQNYDIILINDNYNESNNICFSFCEKGSRFKNMQLQEFIDIVESYENDDKDGDLEEEVNENNIGAANCNIM
;
A
#
# COMPACT_ATOMS: atom_id res chain seq x y z
N MET A 1 10.54 -1.90 3.04
CA MET A 1 10.10 -3.26 3.50
C MET A 1 9.16 -3.79 2.42
N THR A 2 9.38 -4.95 1.78
CA THR A 2 8.59 -5.31 0.58
C THR A 2 7.15 -5.66 0.93
N ILE A 3 6.21 -4.84 0.45
CA ILE A 3 4.80 -5.04 0.71
C ILE A 3 4.27 -6.20 -0.16
N GLN A 4 3.50 -7.13 0.42
CA GLN A 4 2.92 -8.28 -0.30
C GLN A 4 1.41 -8.33 -0.10
N PHE A 5 0.67 -8.28 -1.21
CA PHE A 5 -0.79 -8.25 -1.17
C PHE A 5 -1.42 -9.53 -1.71
N VAL A 6 -2.54 -9.90 -1.10
CA VAL A 6 -3.52 -10.79 -1.70
C VAL A 6 -4.86 -10.08 -1.84
N ILE A 7 -5.46 -10.23 -3.01
CA ILE A 7 -6.79 -9.76 -3.32
C ILE A 7 -7.76 -10.93 -3.13
N ILE A 8 -8.68 -10.77 -2.19
CA ILE A 8 -9.71 -11.74 -1.85
C ILE A 8 -11.05 -11.21 -2.38
N PRO A 9 -11.55 -11.68 -3.54
CA PRO A 9 -12.92 -11.42 -3.94
C PRO A 9 -13.90 -12.12 -2.99
N SER A 10 -14.91 -11.40 -2.49
CA SER A 10 -15.88 -11.90 -1.51
C SER A 10 -16.74 -13.05 -2.04
N SER A 11 -16.93 -13.09 -3.36
CA SER A 11 -17.61 -14.15 -4.09
C SER A 11 -17.05 -14.25 -5.52
N GLN A 12 -17.44 -15.31 -6.24
CA GLN A 12 -17.02 -15.53 -7.63
C GLN A 12 -17.45 -14.38 -8.57
N ASN A 13 -18.52 -13.67 -8.24
CA ASN A 13 -19.00 -12.53 -9.03
C ASN A 13 -17.98 -11.39 -9.08
N PHE A 14 -17.15 -11.23 -8.04
CA PHE A 14 -16.13 -10.20 -7.95
C PHE A 14 -14.77 -10.63 -8.51
N GLN A 15 -14.68 -11.82 -9.14
CA GLN A 15 -13.39 -12.31 -9.64
C GLN A 15 -12.84 -11.40 -10.75
N LYS A 16 -13.69 -10.88 -11.63
CA LYS A 16 -13.28 -9.92 -12.67
C LYS A 16 -12.80 -8.61 -12.06
N ASP A 17 -13.51 -8.12 -11.04
CA ASP A 17 -13.16 -6.90 -10.34
C ASP A 17 -11.81 -7.04 -9.61
N ALA A 18 -11.57 -8.20 -8.97
CA ALA A 18 -10.28 -8.53 -8.39
C ALA A 18 -9.14 -8.52 -9.42
N MET A 19 -9.36 -9.02 -10.64
CA MET A 19 -8.38 -8.95 -11.72
C MET A 19 -8.11 -7.51 -12.17
N ILE A 20 -9.15 -6.67 -12.26
CA ILE A 20 -9.00 -5.25 -12.59
C ILE A 20 -8.18 -4.52 -11.51
N VAL A 21 -8.48 -4.79 -10.24
CA VAL A 21 -7.74 -4.21 -9.10
C VAL A 21 -6.28 -4.65 -9.11
N LYS A 22 -6.02 -5.95 -9.29
CA LYS A 22 -4.66 -6.51 -9.45
C LYS A 22 -3.90 -5.77 -10.54
N TYR A 23 -4.48 -5.68 -11.73
CA TYR A 23 -3.85 -5.01 -12.86
C TYR A 23 -3.51 -3.54 -12.55
N LYS A 24 -4.44 -2.79 -11.97
CA LYS A 24 -4.22 -1.38 -11.61
C LYS A 24 -3.07 -1.23 -10.63
N ILE A 25 -3.08 -1.99 -9.54
CA ILE A 25 -2.03 -1.97 -8.51
C ILE A 25 -0.67 -2.32 -9.14
N GLU A 26 -0.58 -3.45 -9.83
CA GLU A 26 0.69 -3.91 -10.44
C GLU A 26 1.23 -2.92 -11.48
N SER A 27 0.34 -2.28 -12.24
CA SER A 27 0.73 -1.27 -13.23
C SER A 27 1.23 0.05 -12.61
N SER A 28 0.82 0.37 -11.39
CA SER A 28 1.15 1.63 -10.72
C SER A 28 2.38 1.50 -9.84
N ILE A 29 2.45 0.48 -8.98
CA ILE A 29 3.46 0.41 -7.90
C ILE A 29 4.51 -0.70 -8.11
N GLN A 30 4.44 -1.46 -9.21
CA GLN A 30 5.35 -2.59 -9.50
C GLN A 30 5.44 -3.64 -8.36
N VAL A 31 4.38 -3.77 -7.56
CA VAL A 31 4.27 -4.76 -6.50
C VAL A 31 3.44 -5.95 -6.98
N ASP A 32 4.02 -7.15 -6.91
CA ASP A 32 3.30 -8.39 -7.23
C ASP A 32 2.17 -8.65 -6.23
N SER A 33 1.01 -9.03 -6.75
CA SER A 33 -0.16 -9.39 -5.95
C SER A 33 -0.78 -10.72 -6.38
N LEU A 34 -1.37 -11.44 -5.44
CA LEU A 34 -2.07 -12.70 -5.69
C LEU A 34 -3.59 -12.49 -5.67
N ILE A 35 -4.33 -13.34 -6.37
CA ILE A 35 -5.80 -13.42 -6.23
C ILE A 35 -6.15 -14.75 -5.56
N ASP A 36 -6.89 -14.67 -4.46
CA ASP A 36 -7.46 -15.85 -3.81
C ASP A 36 -8.72 -16.33 -4.55
N ASN A 37 -8.70 -17.58 -5.01
CA ASN A 37 -9.79 -18.21 -5.76
C ASN A 37 -10.51 -19.33 -4.96
N GLU A 38 -10.32 -19.42 -3.63
CA GLU A 38 -10.91 -20.47 -2.78
C GLU A 38 -12.36 -20.14 -2.39
N PHE A 39 -13.23 -20.04 -3.38
CA PHE A 39 -14.64 -19.65 -3.18
C PHE A 39 -15.48 -20.70 -2.42
N ASP A 40 -14.96 -21.92 -2.25
CA ASP A 40 -15.58 -22.98 -1.43
C ASP A 40 -15.39 -22.74 0.07
N LYS A 41 -14.48 -21.84 0.46
CA LYS A 41 -14.21 -21.47 1.85
C LYS A 41 -14.94 -20.19 2.23
N ASN A 42 -15.35 -20.09 3.50
CA ASN A 42 -15.89 -18.85 4.01
C ASN A 42 -14.82 -17.74 4.03
N ILE A 43 -15.26 -16.49 3.95
CA ILE A 43 -14.37 -15.34 3.79
C ILE A 43 -13.38 -15.18 4.95
N GLN A 44 -13.81 -15.46 6.19
CA GLN A 44 -12.96 -15.30 7.37
C GLN A 44 -11.82 -16.33 7.38
N ALA A 45 -12.08 -17.56 6.95
CA ALA A 45 -11.06 -18.59 6.83
C ALA A 45 -10.00 -18.21 5.79
N ARG A 46 -10.44 -17.64 4.65
CA ARG A 46 -9.55 -17.14 3.60
C ARG A 46 -8.68 -15.99 4.10
N ILE A 47 -9.27 -15.01 4.79
CA ILE A 47 -8.53 -13.89 5.42
C ILE A 47 -7.48 -14.42 6.41
N ASN A 48 -7.88 -15.33 7.31
CA ASN A 48 -6.98 -15.86 8.33
C ASN A 48 -5.81 -16.67 7.72
N LYS A 49 -6.08 -17.46 6.67
CA LYS A 49 -5.05 -18.19 5.91
C LYS A 49 -3.96 -17.24 5.42
N TRP A 50 -4.33 -16.17 4.72
CA TRP A 50 -3.36 -15.25 4.14
C TRP A 50 -2.66 -14.37 5.17
N LYS A 51 -3.37 -13.92 6.21
CA LYS A 51 -2.73 -13.23 7.34
C LYS A 51 -1.68 -14.11 8.04
N SER A 52 -1.92 -15.41 8.17
CA SER A 52 -0.94 -16.35 8.76
C SER A 52 0.32 -16.55 7.90
N GLN A 53 0.25 -16.15 6.62
CA GLN A 53 1.36 -16.17 5.67
C GLN A 53 2.01 -14.78 5.51
N ASN A 54 1.66 -13.80 6.36
CA ASN A 54 2.13 -12.42 6.31
C ASN A 54 1.76 -11.67 5.03
N TYR A 55 0.61 -11.97 4.43
CA TYR A 55 0.06 -11.18 3.33
C TYR A 55 -0.90 -10.10 3.84
N ASP A 56 -0.74 -8.90 3.30
CA ASP A 56 -1.72 -7.84 3.44
C ASP A 56 -2.94 -8.16 2.57
N ILE A 57 -4.12 -7.83 3.09
CA ILE A 57 -5.39 -8.27 2.51
C ILE A 57 -6.09 -7.10 1.83
N ILE A 58 -6.52 -7.29 0.60
CA ILE A 58 -7.47 -6.44 -0.11
C ILE A 58 -8.73 -7.27 -0.38
N LEU A 59 -9.85 -6.90 0.23
CA LEU A 59 -11.15 -7.53 0.05
C LEU A 59 -11.97 -6.74 -0.97
N ILE A 60 -12.44 -7.43 -2.01
CA ILE A 60 -13.34 -6.87 -3.03
C ILE A 60 -14.76 -7.39 -2.78
N ASN A 61 -15.70 -6.46 -2.60
CA ASN A 61 -17.11 -6.73 -2.32
C ASN A 61 -17.99 -5.69 -3.02
N ASP A 62 -19.28 -5.64 -2.67
CA ASP A 62 -20.25 -4.73 -3.29
C ASP A 62 -19.83 -3.26 -3.28
N ASN A 63 -19.08 -2.82 -2.25
CA ASN A 63 -18.60 -1.44 -2.13
C ASN A 63 -17.70 -1.01 -3.30
N TYR A 64 -17.02 -1.97 -3.95
CA TYR A 64 -16.17 -1.69 -5.10
C TYR A 64 -16.99 -1.25 -6.31
N ASN A 65 -18.12 -1.91 -6.56
CA ASN A 65 -18.97 -1.61 -7.71
C ASN A 65 -19.72 -0.29 -7.54
N GLU A 66 -20.05 0.08 -6.31
CA GLU A 66 -20.81 1.31 -6.02
C GLU A 66 -19.92 2.55 -5.93
N SER A 67 -18.69 2.42 -5.44
CA SER A 67 -17.87 3.58 -5.08
C SER A 67 -16.39 3.42 -5.41
N ASN A 68 -16.00 2.35 -6.11
CA ASN A 68 -14.58 2.01 -6.36
C ASN A 68 -13.77 1.93 -5.05
N ASN A 69 -14.46 1.56 -3.96
CA ASN A 69 -13.88 1.42 -2.63
C ASN A 69 -13.42 -0.01 -2.42
N ILE A 70 -12.21 -0.17 -1.90
CA ILE A 70 -11.67 -1.44 -1.46
C ILE A 70 -11.67 -1.51 0.06
N CYS A 71 -11.73 -2.72 0.60
CA CYS A 71 -11.60 -2.96 2.03
C CYS A 71 -10.24 -3.62 2.29
N PHE A 72 -9.30 -2.91 2.91
CA PHE A 72 -7.94 -3.40 3.10
C PHE A 72 -7.59 -3.61 4.58
N SER A 73 -6.65 -4.51 4.85
CA SER A 73 -6.09 -4.73 6.19
C SER A 73 -4.66 -5.22 6.07
N PHE A 74 -3.75 -4.57 6.80
CA PHE A 74 -2.40 -5.10 6.99
C PHE A 74 -2.42 -6.44 7.75
N CYS A 75 -1.40 -7.26 7.51
CA CYS A 75 -1.19 -8.54 8.20
C CYS A 75 -0.82 -8.37 9.68
N GLU A 76 -0.33 -7.19 10.07
CA GLU A 76 0.09 -6.88 11.43
C GLU A 76 -1.00 -7.16 12.48
N LYS A 77 -0.56 -7.66 13.64
CA LYS A 77 -1.44 -8.04 14.75
C LYS A 77 -2.20 -6.83 15.26
N GLY A 78 -3.53 -6.90 15.25
CA GLY A 78 -4.42 -5.81 15.70
C GLY A 78 -4.85 -4.87 14.58
N SER A 79 -4.33 -5.05 13.35
CA SER A 79 -4.78 -4.33 12.18
C SER A 79 -6.26 -4.62 11.90
N ARG A 80 -7.04 -3.55 11.75
CA ARG A 80 -8.47 -3.59 11.43
C ARG A 80 -8.66 -3.30 9.95
N PHE A 81 -9.72 -3.86 9.39
CA PHE A 81 -10.15 -3.51 8.05
C PHE A 81 -10.54 -2.04 7.97
N LYS A 82 -10.06 -1.38 6.92
CA LYS A 82 -10.37 0.00 6.56
C LYS A 82 -10.96 0.00 5.15
N ASN A 83 -11.92 0.87 4.91
CA ASN A 83 -12.44 1.11 3.56
C ASN A 83 -11.80 2.39 3.03
N MET A 84 -11.36 2.36 1.78
CA MET A 84 -10.85 3.55 1.09
C MET A 84 -11.02 3.42 -0.42
N GLN A 85 -10.86 4.53 -1.14
CA GLN A 85 -10.85 4.49 -2.59
C GLN A 85 -9.60 3.77 -3.10
N LEU A 86 -9.76 2.98 -4.17
CA LEU A 86 -8.63 2.25 -4.76
C LEU A 86 -7.45 3.18 -5.12
N GLN A 87 -7.73 4.37 -5.65
CA GLN A 87 -6.68 5.31 -6.03
C GLN A 87 -5.91 5.82 -4.81
N GLU A 88 -6.62 6.20 -3.74
CA GLU A 88 -6.02 6.64 -2.49
C GLU A 88 -5.10 5.56 -1.89
N PHE A 89 -5.51 4.29 -1.97
CA PHE A 89 -4.67 3.17 -1.57
C PHE A 89 -3.38 3.08 -2.39
N ILE A 90 -3.48 3.18 -3.72
CA ILE A 90 -2.34 3.14 -4.63
C ILE A 90 -1.36 4.27 -4.30
N ASP A 91 -1.85 5.50 -4.15
CA ASP A 91 -1.02 6.67 -3.87
C ASP A 91 -0.23 6.51 -2.55
N ILE A 92 -0.86 5.92 -1.52
CA ILE A 92 -0.20 5.64 -0.24
C ILE A 92 0.89 4.59 -0.40
N VAL A 93 0.60 3.47 -1.05
CA VAL A 93 1.59 2.40 -1.23
C VAL A 93 2.76 2.91 -2.10
N GLU A 94 2.46 3.71 -3.12
CA GLU A 94 3.47 4.35 -3.95
C GLU A 94 4.38 5.27 -3.13
N SER A 95 3.82 6.08 -2.22
CA SER A 95 4.64 6.93 -1.33
C SER A 95 5.57 6.11 -0.43
N TYR A 96 5.13 4.95 0.09
CA TYR A 96 5.97 4.09 0.91
C TYR A 96 7.13 3.47 0.14
N GLU A 97 6.89 3.03 -1.11
CA GLU A 97 7.93 2.43 -1.96
C GLU A 97 8.89 3.48 -2.56
N ASN A 98 8.46 4.75 -2.67
CA ASN A 98 9.30 5.84 -3.14
C ASN A 98 10.10 6.53 -2.01
N ASP A 99 9.57 6.62 -0.79
CA ASP A 99 10.32 7.13 0.37
C ASP A 99 11.53 6.23 0.71
N ASP A 100 11.44 4.92 0.45
CA ASP A 100 12.59 3.99 0.58
C ASP A 100 13.67 4.22 -0.52
N LYS A 101 13.43 5.08 -1.53
CA LYS A 101 14.37 5.37 -2.63
C LYS A 101 15.07 6.73 -2.54
N ASP A 102 14.63 7.64 -1.67
CA ASP A 102 15.21 8.98 -1.50
C ASP A 102 16.05 9.12 -0.20
N GLY A 103 16.66 8.02 0.25
CA GLY A 103 17.61 8.00 1.36
C GLY A 103 19.03 8.48 1.03
N ASP A 104 19.26 9.09 -0.14
CA ASP A 104 20.58 9.54 -0.60
C ASP A 104 20.52 10.98 -1.17
N LEU A 105 19.77 11.87 -0.52
CA LEU A 105 19.89 13.31 -0.75
C LEU A 105 20.77 13.92 0.35
N GLU A 106 22.01 14.19 -0.08
CA GLU A 106 23.06 14.93 0.59
C GLU A 106 22.51 16.11 1.41
N GLU A 107 22.91 16.17 2.69
CA GLU A 107 22.80 17.38 3.49
C GLU A 107 23.59 18.50 2.80
N GLU A 108 22.92 19.37 2.04
CA GLU A 108 23.46 20.71 1.79
C GLU A 108 23.39 21.50 3.10
N VAL A 109 24.42 21.32 3.91
CA VAL A 109 24.76 22.20 5.03
C VAL A 109 25.07 23.57 4.43
N ASN A 110 24.05 24.44 4.38
CA ASN A 110 24.27 25.85 4.10
C ASN A 110 24.74 26.55 5.39
N GLU A 111 25.95 26.18 5.84
CA GLU A 111 26.74 27.00 6.76
C GLU A 111 27.20 28.23 5.98
N ASN A 112 26.45 29.33 6.06
CA ASN A 112 27.07 30.63 5.98
C ASN A 112 26.27 31.74 6.67
N ASN A 113 26.93 32.25 7.71
CA ASN A 113 27.00 33.65 8.11
C ASN A 113 26.09 34.14 9.25
N ILE A 114 26.47 33.73 10.47
CA ILE A 114 26.35 34.59 11.65
C ILE A 114 27.75 34.73 12.27
N GLY A 115 28.29 35.95 12.30
CA GLY A 115 29.20 36.34 13.38
C GLY A 115 30.46 37.14 13.03
N ALA A 116 30.36 38.44 13.30
CA ALA A 116 31.35 39.26 14.01
C ALA A 116 32.63 39.78 13.30
N ALA A 117 32.69 41.11 13.31
CA ALA A 117 33.83 42.02 13.29
C ALA A 117 35.20 41.47 13.77
N ASN A 118 36.28 41.78 13.03
CA ASN A 118 37.27 42.80 13.42
C ASN A 118 38.44 42.98 12.42
N CYS A 119 38.84 44.25 12.26
CA CYS A 119 40.19 44.84 12.05
C CYS A 119 41.12 44.50 10.86
N ASN A 120 41.45 45.54 10.08
CA ASN A 120 42.81 46.13 9.93
C ASN A 120 42.67 47.44 9.10
N ILE A 121 42.93 48.64 9.63
CA ILE A 121 44.22 49.36 9.71
C ILE A 121 45.09 49.20 8.45
N MET A 122 44.96 50.15 7.51
CA MET A 122 46.04 51.01 7.02
C MET A 122 45.45 52.25 6.36
#